data_AF-A0A358S5F0-F1
#
_entry.id   AF-A0A358S5F0-F1
#
_cell.length_a   1.000
_cell.length_b   1.000
_cell.length_c   1.000
_cell.angle_alpha   90.00
_cell.angle_beta   90.00
_cell.angle_gamma   90.00
#
_symmetry.space_group_name_H-M   'P 1'
#
loop_
_entity.id
_entity.type
_entity.pdbx_description
1 polymer ?
#
loop_
_entity_poly.entity_id
_entity_poly.type
_entity_poly.pdbx_seq_one_letter_code
_entity_poly.pdbx_strand_id
1 'polypeptide(L)'
;MSEKYCSIEFLQLLRNKYSEYLKPEIVEVHLIQNEDEVLLDIVELKMLENGLKKYTTTRINTDFITDFDDTMDEPLLFLEPSDEIEVNVIKFVEELDPYSISVTTDLFHDEACNLIKSLQ
;
A
#
# COMPACT_ATOMS: atom_id res chain seq x y z
N MET A 1 -10.96 -26.91 3.01
CA MET A 1 -11.43 -25.52 2.87
C MET A 1 -10.74 -24.97 1.63
N SER A 2 -11.43 -24.22 0.78
CA SER A 2 -10.79 -23.61 -0.39
C SER A 2 -10.10 -22.33 0.08
N GLU A 3 -8.77 -22.32 0.06
CA GLU A 3 -7.98 -21.13 0.41
C GLU A 3 -8.50 -19.91 -0.37
N LYS A 4 -8.99 -18.88 0.33
CA LYS A 4 -9.44 -17.61 -0.27
C LYS A 4 -8.21 -16.81 -0.69
N TYR A 5 -7.66 -17.09 -1.87
CA TYR A 5 -6.59 -16.27 -2.46
C TYR A 5 -7.17 -15.25 -3.44
N CYS A 6 -6.89 -13.97 -3.23
CA CYS A 6 -7.35 -12.89 -4.11
C CYS A 6 -6.31 -11.76 -4.25
N SER A 7 -6.44 -10.99 -5.33
CA SER A 7 -5.55 -9.86 -5.64
C SER A 7 -6.33 -8.79 -6.39
N ILE A 8 -6.12 -7.53 -6.03
CA ILE A 8 -6.67 -6.36 -6.72
C ILE A 8 -5.55 -5.39 -7.06
N GLU A 9 -5.44 -5.03 -8.34
CA GLU A 9 -4.60 -3.91 -8.81
C GLU A 9 -5.36 -2.60 -8.61
N PHE A 10 -4.72 -1.59 -8.01
CA PHE A 10 -5.41 -0.34 -7.64
C PHE A 10 -4.56 0.93 -7.81
N LEU A 11 -3.48 0.91 -8.59
CA LEU A 11 -2.64 2.09 -8.84
C LEU A 11 -3.45 3.27 -9.40
N GLN A 12 -4.48 3.03 -10.21
CA GLN A 12 -5.31 4.12 -10.74
C GLN A 12 -6.06 4.88 -9.64
N LEU A 13 -6.50 4.20 -8.57
CA LEU A 13 -7.14 4.85 -7.42
C LEU A 13 -6.12 5.72 -6.68
N LEU A 14 -4.91 5.20 -6.45
CA LEU A 14 -3.83 5.97 -5.85
C LEU A 14 -3.46 7.19 -6.71
N ARG A 15 -3.39 7.05 -8.04
CA ARG A 15 -3.11 8.17 -8.96
C ARG A 15 -4.18 9.24 -8.92
N ASN A 16 -5.45 8.87 -8.75
CA ASN A 16 -6.52 9.86 -8.65
C ASN A 16 -6.41 10.71 -7.38
N LYS A 17 -5.91 10.13 -6.28
CA LYS A 17 -5.83 10.80 -4.97
C LYS A 17 -4.47 11.43 -4.67
N TYR A 18 -3.39 10.80 -5.11
CA TYR A 18 -2.00 11.10 -4.73
C TYR A 18 -1.08 11.31 -5.95
N SER A 19 -1.61 11.75 -7.11
CA SER A 19 -0.83 11.95 -8.34
C SER A 19 0.45 12.76 -8.14
N GLU A 20 0.43 13.78 -7.28
CA GLU A 20 1.56 14.66 -7.00
C GLU A 20 2.57 14.07 -6.02
N TYR A 21 2.26 12.95 -5.35
CA TYR A 21 3.10 12.33 -4.32
C TYR A 21 3.69 10.99 -4.76
N LEU A 22 2.99 10.26 -5.63
CA LEU A 22 3.41 8.93 -6.07
C LEU A 22 4.73 8.98 -6.85
N LYS A 23 5.58 7.99 -6.60
CA LYS A 23 6.76 7.78 -7.42
C LYS A 23 6.36 7.49 -8.88
N PRO A 24 6.91 8.23 -9.87
CA PRO A 24 6.53 8.08 -11.27
C PRO A 24 6.95 6.73 -11.88
N GLU A 25 7.94 6.06 -11.29
CA GLU A 25 8.40 4.73 -11.68
C GLU A 25 7.43 3.60 -11.31
N ILE A 26 6.45 3.83 -10.43
CA ILE A 26 5.45 2.83 -10.07
C ILE A 26 4.49 2.60 -11.23
N VAL A 27 4.43 1.33 -11.66
CA VAL A 27 3.61 0.89 -12.80
C VAL A 27 2.46 -0.02 -12.40
N GLU A 28 2.55 -0.71 -11.26
CA GLU A 28 1.46 -1.50 -10.71
C GLU A 28 1.51 -1.46 -9.18
N VAL A 29 0.34 -1.46 -8.54
CA VAL A 29 0.21 -1.66 -7.10
C VAL A 29 -0.93 -2.64 -6.86
N HIS A 30 -0.64 -3.73 -6.16
CA HIS A 30 -1.60 -4.78 -5.85
C HIS A 30 -1.77 -4.92 -4.35
N LEU A 31 -3.00 -5.12 -3.93
CA LEU A 31 -3.29 -5.72 -2.63
C LEU A 31 -3.49 -7.21 -2.89
N ILE A 32 -2.81 -8.06 -2.12
CA ILE A 32 -2.93 -9.52 -2.18
C ILE A 32 -3.42 -9.97 -0.82
N GLN A 33 -4.41 -10.86 -0.79
CA GLN A 33 -5.00 -11.32 0.45
C GLN A 33 -5.23 -12.83 0.39
N ASN A 34 -4.86 -13.49 1.48
CA ASN A 34 -5.20 -14.88 1.76
C ASN A 34 -5.97 -14.99 3.09
N GLU A 35 -6.15 -16.20 3.63
CA GLU A 35 -6.89 -16.41 4.89
C GLU A 35 -6.14 -15.85 6.13
N ASP A 36 -4.83 -15.65 6.02
CA ASP A 36 -3.94 -15.33 7.15
C ASP A 36 -3.38 -13.90 7.10
N GLU A 37 -3.22 -13.31 5.92
CA GLU A 37 -2.52 -12.03 5.75
C GLU A 37 -3.03 -11.19 4.58
N VAL A 38 -2.76 -9.88 4.68
CA VAL A 38 -2.91 -8.88 3.63
C VAL A 38 -1.51 -8.35 3.29
N LEU A 39 -1.18 -8.30 2.00
CA LEU A 39 0.12 -7.92 1.48
C LEU A 39 -0.04 -6.81 0.45
N LEU A 40 0.89 -5.84 0.48
CA LEU A 40 1.01 -4.80 -0.54
C LEU A 40 2.17 -5.13 -1.48
N ASP A 41 1.87 -5.29 -2.76
CA ASP A 41 2.85 -5.47 -3.83
C ASP A 41 2.98 -4.18 -4.64
N ILE A 42 4.20 -3.66 -4.73
CA ILE A 42 4.53 -2.46 -5.52
C ILE A 42 5.50 -2.88 -6.62
N VAL A 43 5.15 -2.56 -7.87
CA VAL A 43 5.99 -2.83 -9.04
C VAL A 43 6.49 -1.52 -9.63
N GLU A 44 7.81 -1.39 -9.70
CA GLU A 44 8.51 -0.25 -10.30
C GLU A 44 9.17 -0.64 -11.61
N LEU A 45 9.16 0.27 -12.58
CA LEU A 45 9.82 0.14 -13.87
C LEU A 45 10.90 1.21 -14.03
N LYS A 46 12.14 0.77 -14.24
CA LYS A 46 13.26 1.63 -14.62
C LYS A 46 13.79 1.28 -16.00
N MET A 47 13.93 2.29 -16.86
CA MET A 47 14.66 2.18 -18.13
C MET A 47 16.16 2.24 -17.85
N LEU A 48 16.91 1.25 -18.36
CA LEU A 48 18.37 1.21 -18.28
C LEU A 48 18.98 1.89 -19.52
N GLU A 49 20.23 2.37 -19.40
CA GLU A 49 20.93 3.09 -20.47
C GLU A 49 21.07 2.28 -21.78
N ASN A 50 21.08 0.95 -21.68
CA ASN A 50 21.12 0.04 -22.82
C ASN A 50 19.74 -0.24 -23.45
N GLY A 51 18.70 0.48 -23.02
CA GLY A 51 17.32 0.34 -23.50
C GLY A 51 16.54 -0.82 -22.87
N LEU A 52 17.14 -1.60 -21.96
CA LEU A 52 16.42 -2.67 -21.26
C LEU A 52 15.50 -2.09 -20.17
N LYS A 53 14.44 -2.84 -19.89
CA LYS A 53 13.49 -2.56 -18.80
C LYS A 53 13.86 -3.40 -17.59
N LYS A 54 14.10 -2.76 -16.45
CA LYS A 54 14.21 -3.42 -15.15
C LYS A 54 12.90 -3.24 -14.39
N TYR A 55 12.28 -4.35 -14.02
CA TYR A 55 11.16 -4.37 -13.08
C TYR A 55 11.70 -4.75 -11.70
N THR A 56 11.25 -4.02 -10.68
CA THR A 56 11.49 -4.36 -9.27
C THR A 56 10.14 -4.54 -8.62
N THR A 57 9.95 -5.66 -7.90
CA THR A 57 8.74 -5.92 -7.12
C THR A 57 9.12 -5.92 -5.65
N THR A 58 8.42 -5.11 -4.86
CA THR A 58 8.55 -5.05 -3.41
C THR A 58 7.23 -5.53 -2.80
N ARG A 59 7.32 -6.50 -1.90
CA ARG A 59 6.18 -7.07 -1.18
C ARG A 59 6.29 -6.71 0.30
N ILE A 60 5.22 -6.13 0.85
CA ILE A 60 5.17 -5.63 2.23
C ILE A 60 4.00 -6.34 2.92
N ASN A 61 4.26 -6.98 4.07
CA ASN A 61 3.17 -7.46 4.93
C ASN A 61 2.60 -6.27 5.70
N THR A 62 1.28 -6.09 5.70
CA THR A 62 0.61 -4.93 6.29
C THR A 62 0.19 -5.13 7.75
N ASP A 63 0.57 -6.24 8.38
CA ASP A 63 0.22 -6.59 9.77
C ASP A 63 0.66 -5.56 10.82
N PHE A 64 1.71 -4.78 10.53
CA PHE A 64 2.18 -3.72 11.41
C PHE A 64 1.31 -2.46 11.36
N ILE A 65 0.37 -2.35 10.40
CA ILE A 65 -0.59 -1.25 10.31
C ILE A 65 -1.78 -1.63 11.18
N THR A 66 -1.85 -1.05 12.38
CA THR A 66 -2.89 -1.35 13.36
C THR A 66 -3.73 -0.12 13.67
N ASP A 67 -5.03 -0.33 13.90
CA ASP A 67 -5.89 0.68 14.51
C ASP A 67 -5.80 0.55 16.05
N PHE A 68 -5.40 1.62 16.72
CA PHE A 68 -5.24 1.62 18.16
C PHE A 68 -6.49 2.19 18.82
N ASP A 69 -7.31 1.31 19.38
CA ASP A 69 -8.43 1.67 20.24
C ASP A 69 -8.00 1.53 21.70
N ASP A 70 -7.96 2.65 22.44
CA ASP A 70 -7.64 2.72 23.87
C ASP A 70 -8.54 1.83 24.76
N THR A 71 -9.64 1.30 24.21
CA THR A 71 -10.58 0.43 24.92
C THR A 71 -10.34 -1.07 24.71
N MET A 72 -9.40 -1.46 23.83
CA MET A 72 -9.06 -2.85 23.53
C MET A 72 -7.71 -3.25 24.15
N ASP A 73 -7.62 -4.50 24.61
CA ASP A 73 -6.39 -5.04 25.20
C ASP A 73 -5.29 -5.33 24.15
N GLU A 74 -5.69 -5.55 22.89
CA GLU A 74 -4.79 -5.80 21.75
C GLU A 74 -5.20 -4.93 20.55
N PRO A 75 -4.22 -4.36 19.82
CA PRO A 75 -4.50 -3.53 18.64
C PRO A 75 -5.06 -4.38 17.50
N LEU A 76 -6.08 -3.88 16.80
CA LEU A 76 -6.68 -4.56 15.66
C LEU A 76 -5.89 -4.25 14.39
N LEU A 77 -5.81 -5.22 13.46
CA LEU A 77 -5.23 -4.97 12.15
C LEU A 77 -6.09 -3.97 11.39
N PHE A 78 -5.47 -2.94 10.81
CA PHE A 78 -6.20 -1.98 10.00
C PHE A 78 -6.74 -2.64 8.72
N LEU A 79 -5.92 -3.48 8.08
CA LEU A 79 -6.31 -4.31 6.94
C LEU A 79 -6.48 -5.76 7.40
N GLU A 80 -7.72 -6.23 7.49
CA GLU A 80 -8.01 -7.55 8.02
C GLU A 80 -8.11 -8.62 6.91
N PRO A 81 -7.43 -9.77 7.04
CA PRO A 81 -7.60 -10.89 6.09
C PRO A 81 -9.04 -11.43 6.05
N SER A 82 -9.82 -11.17 7.09
CA SER A 82 -11.23 -11.55 7.24
C SER A 82 -12.18 -10.68 6.40
N ASP A 83 -11.78 -9.47 6.03
CA ASP A 83 -12.57 -8.54 5.22
C ASP A 83 -12.63 -8.97 3.74
N GLU A 84 -13.57 -8.41 2.97
CA GLU A 84 -13.48 -8.49 1.52
C GLU A 84 -12.33 -7.62 1.01
N ILE A 85 -11.60 -8.08 0.00
CA ILE A 85 -10.38 -7.40 -0.47
C ILE A 85 -10.68 -5.97 -0.97
N GLU A 86 -11.88 -5.73 -1.53
CA GLU A 86 -12.34 -4.41 -1.92
C GLU A 86 -12.46 -3.45 -0.72
N VAL A 87 -12.87 -3.96 0.44
CA VAL A 87 -12.94 -3.17 1.68
C VAL A 87 -11.53 -2.78 2.12
N ASN A 88 -10.57 -3.71 2.09
CA ASN A 88 -9.18 -3.39 2.43
C ASN A 88 -8.54 -2.39 1.45
N VAL A 89 -8.85 -2.48 0.15
CA VAL A 89 -8.41 -1.47 -0.84
C VAL A 89 -8.99 -0.09 -0.52
N ILE A 90 -10.28 -0.02 -0.19
CA ILE A 90 -10.92 1.25 0.20
C ILE A 90 -10.29 1.80 1.47
N LYS A 91 -10.09 0.99 2.51
CA LYS A 91 -9.41 1.40 3.75
C LYS A 91 -8.02 1.96 3.45
N PHE A 92 -7.22 1.26 2.64
CA PHE A 92 -5.87 1.71 2.28
C PHE A 92 -5.86 3.05 1.52
N VAL A 93 -6.75 3.21 0.53
CA VAL A 93 -6.75 4.43 -0.31
C VAL A 93 -7.43 5.59 0.41
N GLU A 94 -8.55 5.34 1.07
CA GLU A 94 -9.46 6.37 1.57
C GLU A 94 -9.26 6.75 3.03
N GLU A 95 -8.94 5.78 3.88
CA GLU A 95 -8.94 5.94 5.33
C GLU A 95 -7.52 6.04 5.91
N LEU A 96 -6.55 5.33 5.33
CA LEU A 96 -5.15 5.42 5.76
C LEU A 96 -4.57 6.79 5.40
N ASP A 97 -4.08 7.52 6.40
CA ASP A 97 -3.62 8.88 6.21
C ASP A 97 -2.28 8.94 5.43
N PRO A 98 -1.99 10.05 4.72
CA PRO A 98 -0.78 10.16 3.92
C PRO A 98 0.52 10.03 4.73
N TYR A 99 0.53 10.42 6.01
CA TYR A 99 1.71 10.28 6.86
C TYR A 99 1.97 8.81 7.14
N SER A 100 0.96 8.05 7.56
CA SER A 100 1.05 6.60 7.73
C SER A 100 1.52 5.92 6.45
N ILE A 101 0.94 6.23 5.29
CA ILE A 101 1.39 5.67 3.99
C ILE A 101 2.88 5.98 3.75
N SER A 102 3.32 7.22 4.01
CA SER A 102 4.70 7.68 3.76
C SER A 102 5.76 7.03 4.63
N VAL A 103 5.40 6.56 5.84
CA VAL A 103 6.34 5.94 6.77
C VAL A 103 6.32 4.42 6.71
N THR A 104 5.27 3.84 6.14
CA THR A 104 5.04 2.39 6.10
C THR A 104 5.26 1.77 4.73
N THR A 105 5.19 2.56 3.66
CA THR A 105 5.31 2.08 2.28
C THR A 105 6.30 2.92 1.50
N ASP A 106 6.73 2.39 0.35
CA ASP A 106 7.65 3.07 -0.56
C ASP A 106 6.92 3.72 -1.76
N LEU A 107 5.64 4.09 -1.58
CA LEU A 107 4.77 4.60 -2.64
C LEU A 107 5.08 6.06 -3.03
N PHE A 108 5.52 6.88 -2.08
CA PHE A 108 5.71 8.31 -2.27
C PHE A 108 7.18 8.66 -2.51
N HIS A 109 7.42 9.69 -3.33
CA HIS A 109 8.78 10.20 -3.53
C HIS A 109 9.26 11.01 -2.32
N ASP A 110 10.58 11.12 -2.15
CA ASP A 110 11.21 11.74 -0.97
C ASP A 110 10.69 13.16 -0.69
N GLU A 111 10.48 13.97 -1.72
CA GLU A 111 9.95 15.33 -1.56
C GLU A 111 8.54 15.35 -0.95
N ALA A 112 7.66 14.44 -1.38
CA ALA A 112 6.31 14.31 -0.83
C ALA A 112 6.36 13.79 0.62
N CYS A 113 7.19 12.80 0.90
CA CYS A 113 7.40 12.31 2.27
C CYS A 113 7.88 13.43 3.21
N ASN A 114 8.81 14.27 2.76
CA ASN A 114 9.30 15.41 3.55
C ASN A 114 8.22 16.48 3.76
N LEU A 115 7.42 16.77 2.73
CA LEU A 115 6.29 17.69 2.84
C LEU A 115 5.27 17.18 3.87
N ILE A 116 4.84 15.92 3.75
CA ILE A 116 3.86 15.30 4.64
C ILE A 116 4.34 15.32 6.10
N LYS A 117 5.61 14.98 6.35
CA LYS A 117 6.22 15.04 7.69
C LYS A 117 6.25 16.44 8.29
N SER A 118 6.31 17.49 7.47
CA SER A 118 6.32 18.89 7.92
C SER A 118 4.93 19.43 8.29
N LEU A 119 3.86 18.70 7.98
CA LEU A 119 2.47 19.09 8.25
C LEU A 119 1.91 18.52 9.57
N GLN A 120 2.71 17.71 10.28
CA GLN A 120 2.39 17.14 11.60
C GLN A 120 2.90 18.05 12.72
#